data_AF-A0A352PSJ8-F1
#
_entry.id   AF-A0A352PSJ8-F1
#
_cell.length_a   1.000
_cell.length_b   1.000
_cell.length_c   1.000
_cell.angle_alpha   90.00
_cell.angle_beta   90.00
_cell.angle_gamma   90.00
#
_symmetry.space_group_name_H-M   'P 1'
#
loop_
_entity.id
_entity.type
_entity.pdbx_description
1 polymer ?
#
loop_
_entity_poly.entity_id
_entity_poly.type
_entity_poly.pdbx_seq_one_letter_code
_entity_poly.pdbx_strand_id
1 'polypeptide(L)'
;TFDAGLTGRDWILENNSDVAVVADLIYSKVSQRPARWVLAVPYDSPVKELRDLQGKKVATELVHFTRRYFSEHNVDVQVEFSWGATEAKVISGLCDAIVEVTETGATMRANGLRIVQDLMQSNT
;
A
#
# COMPACT_ATOMS: atom_id res chain seq x y z
N THR A 1 1.25 17.70 -25.09
CA THR A 1 1.21 16.23 -25.14
C THR A 1 2.55 15.74 -24.65
N PHE A 2 2.60 14.71 -23.82
CA PHE A 2 3.85 14.10 -23.37
C PHE A 2 4.01 12.75 -24.06
N ASP A 3 5.19 12.48 -24.62
CA ASP A 3 5.46 11.25 -25.36
C ASP A 3 6.16 10.17 -24.51
N ALA A 4 6.80 10.59 -23.42
CA ALA A 4 7.46 9.71 -22.45
C ALA A 4 7.53 10.37 -21.06
N GLY A 5 7.68 9.55 -20.02
CA GLY A 5 7.83 10.00 -18.63
C GLY A 5 8.46 8.93 -17.74
N LEU A 6 8.92 9.35 -16.57
CA LEU A 6 9.45 8.48 -15.51
C LEU A 6 8.46 8.47 -14.35
N THR A 7 7.97 7.31 -13.95
CA THR A 7 6.98 7.19 -12.87
C THR A 7 7.06 5.80 -12.22
N GLY A 8 6.62 5.71 -10.97
CA GLY A 8 6.53 4.42 -10.29
C GLY A 8 5.37 3.59 -10.85
N ARG A 9 5.55 2.26 -10.81
CA ARG A 9 4.50 1.29 -11.18
C ARG A 9 3.22 1.47 -10.36
N ASP A 10 3.35 1.89 -9.11
CA ASP A 10 2.22 2.26 -8.24
C ASP A 10 1.32 3.33 -8.83
N TRP A 11 1.89 4.42 -9.36
CA TRP A 11 1.12 5.51 -9.96
C TRP A 11 0.44 5.11 -11.26
N ILE A 12 1.04 4.21 -12.04
CA ILE A 12 0.41 3.63 -13.23
C ILE A 12 -0.85 2.85 -12.83
N LEU A 13 -0.73 2.00 -11.79
CA LEU A 13 -1.82 1.14 -11.33
C LEU A 13 -2.92 1.90 -10.57
N GLU A 14 -2.58 2.94 -9.83
CA GLU A 14 -3.53 3.80 -9.12
C GLU A 14 -4.39 4.62 -10.09
N ASN A 15 -3.77 5.17 -11.13
CA ASN A 15 -4.46 5.98 -12.14
C ASN A 15 -5.10 5.14 -13.26
N ASN A 16 -4.81 3.84 -13.31
CA ASN A 16 -5.19 2.96 -14.42
C ASN A 16 -4.75 3.51 -15.77
N SER A 17 -3.50 4.01 -15.83
CA SER A 17 -2.95 4.70 -17.00
C SER A 17 -2.67 3.74 -18.14
N ASP A 18 -3.09 4.10 -19.35
CA ASP A 18 -2.76 3.38 -20.58
C ASP A 18 -1.38 3.83 -21.11
N VAL A 19 -0.34 3.11 -20.70
CA VAL A 19 1.06 3.40 -21.06
C VAL A 19 1.81 2.12 -21.39
N ALA A 20 2.75 2.21 -22.34
CA ALA A 20 3.69 1.12 -22.61
C ALA A 20 4.92 1.26 -21.69
N VAL A 21 5.21 0.23 -20.89
CA VAL A 21 6.43 0.18 -20.07
C VAL A 21 7.60 -0.22 -20.95
N VAL A 22 8.61 0.66 -21.04
CA VAL A 22 9.78 0.48 -21.92
C VAL A 22 11.00 -0.08 -21.17
N ALA A 23 11.16 0.27 -19.88
CA ALA A 23 12.26 -0.19 -19.04
C ALA A 23 11.90 -0.11 -17.55
N ASP A 24 12.47 -1.02 -16.75
CA ASP A 24 12.45 -0.98 -15.29
C ASP A 24 13.75 -0.33 -14.77
N LEU A 25 13.62 0.70 -13.95
CA LEU A 25 14.69 1.38 -13.25
C LEU A 25 14.66 1.01 -11.76
N ILE A 26 15.46 0.00 -11.42
CA ILE A 26 15.62 -0.47 -10.03
C ILE A 26 16.54 0.50 -9.28
N TYR A 27 15.97 1.57 -8.73
CA TYR A 27 16.63 2.51 -7.83
C TYR A 27 15.80 2.62 -6.54
N SER A 28 16.41 2.38 -5.37
CA SER A 28 15.76 2.69 -4.09
C SER A 28 16.62 3.67 -3.29
N LYS A 29 15.96 4.52 -2.48
CA LYS A 29 16.64 5.59 -1.74
C LYS A 29 17.56 5.05 -0.64
N VAL A 30 17.28 3.85 -0.10
CA VAL A 30 17.98 3.34 1.09
C VAL A 30 18.56 1.93 0.89
N SER A 31 18.10 1.16 -0.10
CA SER A 31 18.56 -0.21 -0.35
C SER A 31 18.62 -0.60 -1.85
N GLN A 32 19.05 -1.81 -2.18
CA GLN A 32 18.83 -2.38 -3.52
C GLN A 32 17.50 -3.14 -3.63
N ARG A 33 16.66 -3.11 -2.59
CA ARG A 33 15.37 -3.81 -2.59
C ARG A 33 14.31 -2.91 -3.20
N PRO A 34 13.43 -3.43 -4.06
CA PRO A 34 12.31 -2.66 -4.59
C PRO A 34 11.39 -2.22 -3.45
N ALA A 35 10.73 -1.07 -3.64
CA ALA A 35 9.69 -0.63 -2.73
C ALA A 35 8.53 -1.62 -2.78
N ARG A 36 7.86 -1.83 -1.64
CA ARG A 36 6.72 -2.74 -1.54
C ARG A 36 5.55 -2.03 -0.91
N TRP A 37 4.40 -2.13 -1.53
CA TRP A 37 3.14 -1.76 -0.91
C TRP A 37 2.64 -2.94 -0.08
N VAL A 38 2.42 -2.70 1.20
CA VAL A 38 2.09 -3.74 2.17
C VAL A 38 0.84 -3.39 2.95
N LEU A 39 0.08 -4.41 3.32
CA LEU A 39 -0.98 -4.31 4.31
C LEU A 39 -0.36 -4.41 5.70
N ALA A 40 -0.60 -3.41 6.55
CA ALA A 40 -0.13 -3.38 7.93
C ALA A 40 -1.26 -3.08 8.92
N VAL A 41 -1.12 -3.62 10.12
CA VAL A 41 -2.06 -3.46 11.24
C VAL A 41 -1.30 -3.21 12.53
N PRO A 42 -1.94 -2.70 13.60
CA PRO A 42 -1.35 -2.65 14.93
C PRO A 42 -0.82 -4.01 15.35
N TYR A 43 0.28 -4.05 16.09
CA TYR A 43 0.98 -5.30 16.42
C TYR A 43 0.07 -6.32 17.11
N ASP A 44 -0.81 -5.86 17.98
CA ASP A 44 -1.80 -6.63 18.75
C ASP A 44 -3.13 -6.87 18.02
N SER A 45 -3.28 -6.37 16.78
CA SER A 45 -4.49 -6.56 16.00
C SER A 45 -4.76 -8.03 15.71
N PRO A 46 -6.04 -8.48 15.82
CA PRO A 46 -6.42 -9.86 15.54
C PRO A 46 -6.37 -10.23 14.04
N VAL A 47 -6.22 -9.25 13.15
CA VAL A 47 -6.22 -9.42 11.68
C VAL A 47 -4.98 -10.18 11.21
N LYS A 48 -5.14 -11.41 10.73
CA LYS A 48 -4.04 -12.26 10.26
C LYS A 48 -3.94 -12.35 8.74
N GLU A 49 -5.00 -12.00 8.04
CA GLU A 49 -5.13 -12.14 6.59
C GLU A 49 -6.21 -11.21 6.02
N LEU A 50 -6.30 -11.10 4.70
CA LEU A 50 -7.24 -10.18 4.02
C LEU A 50 -8.70 -10.37 4.46
N ARG A 51 -9.16 -11.62 4.57
CA ARG A 51 -10.57 -11.91 4.92
C ARG A 51 -10.99 -11.38 6.28
N ASP A 52 -10.04 -11.19 7.21
CA ASP A 52 -10.33 -10.62 8.52
C ASP A 52 -10.68 -9.12 8.45
N LEU A 53 -10.46 -8.49 7.29
CA LEU A 53 -10.81 -7.11 6.99
C LEU A 53 -12.22 -6.95 6.41
N GLN A 54 -13.02 -8.00 6.30
CA GLN A 54 -14.39 -7.89 5.80
C GLN A 54 -15.20 -6.84 6.60
N GLY A 55 -15.72 -5.83 5.88
CA GLY A 55 -16.49 -4.71 6.43
C GLY A 55 -15.66 -3.70 7.23
N LYS A 56 -14.32 -3.82 7.26
CA LYS A 56 -13.41 -2.95 8.00
C LYS A 56 -12.96 -1.75 7.19
N LYS A 57 -12.30 -0.80 7.85
CA LYS A 57 -11.78 0.42 7.22
C LYS A 57 -10.27 0.33 6.99
N VAL A 58 -9.84 0.71 5.79
CA VAL A 58 -8.45 0.73 5.35
C VAL A 58 -8.04 2.14 4.91
N ALA A 59 -6.94 2.68 5.44
CA ALA A 59 -6.41 3.97 5.03
C ALA A 59 -5.17 3.81 4.12
N THR A 60 -5.07 4.62 3.05
CA THR A 60 -3.96 4.51 2.09
C THR A 60 -3.83 5.76 1.21
N GLU A 61 -2.66 5.96 0.60
CA GLU A 61 -2.47 6.88 -0.52
C GLU A 61 -2.85 6.27 -1.88
N LEU A 62 -2.87 4.93 -2.02
CA LEU A 62 -3.27 4.22 -3.25
C LEU A 62 -4.72 3.68 -3.17
N VAL A 63 -5.69 4.59 -3.20
CA VAL A 63 -7.11 4.26 -2.93
C VAL A 63 -7.69 3.34 -4.00
N HIS A 64 -7.48 3.65 -5.29
CA HIS A 64 -8.06 2.88 -6.39
C HIS A 64 -7.43 1.49 -6.50
N PHE A 65 -6.10 1.41 -6.38
CA PHE A 65 -5.40 0.13 -6.33
C PHE A 65 -5.89 -0.71 -5.16
N THR A 66 -5.98 -0.13 -3.96
CA THR A 66 -6.40 -0.86 -2.76
C THR A 66 -7.83 -1.37 -2.89
N ARG A 67 -8.78 -0.52 -3.35
CA ARG A 67 -10.17 -0.96 -3.60
C ARG A 67 -10.24 -2.13 -4.58
N ARG A 68 -9.52 -2.03 -5.69
CA ARG A 68 -9.47 -3.08 -6.71
C ARG A 68 -8.87 -4.37 -6.16
N TYR A 69 -7.75 -4.28 -5.45
CA TYR A 69 -7.08 -5.43 -4.85
C TYR A 69 -7.99 -6.19 -3.89
N PHE A 70 -8.69 -5.50 -2.98
CA PHE A 70 -9.63 -6.16 -2.06
C PHE A 70 -10.85 -6.75 -2.79
N SER A 71 -11.38 -6.05 -3.79
CA SER A 71 -12.50 -6.53 -4.62
C SER A 71 -12.16 -7.82 -5.39
N GLU A 72 -10.96 -7.90 -6.00
CA GLU A 72 -10.47 -9.10 -6.70
C GLU A 72 -10.34 -10.32 -5.77
N HIS A 73 -10.18 -10.08 -4.46
CA HIS A 73 -10.13 -11.11 -3.42
C HIS A 73 -11.48 -11.36 -2.74
N ASN A 74 -12.57 -10.75 -3.23
CA ASN A 74 -13.92 -10.84 -2.66
C ASN A 74 -14.00 -10.40 -1.19
N VAL A 75 -13.24 -9.37 -0.80
CA VAL A 75 -13.28 -8.78 0.53
C VAL A 75 -13.78 -7.34 0.41
N ASP A 76 -14.90 -7.03 1.06
CA ASP A 76 -15.45 -5.67 1.05
C ASP A 76 -14.82 -4.83 2.18
N VAL A 77 -14.29 -3.65 1.84
CA VAL A 77 -13.62 -2.74 2.77
C VAL A 77 -13.96 -1.29 2.46
N GLN A 78 -14.04 -0.47 3.50
CA GLN A 78 -14.12 0.99 3.35
C GLN A 78 -12.71 1.55 3.17
N VAL A 79 -12.35 1.95 1.95
CA VAL A 79 -11.04 2.55 1.67
C VAL A 79 -11.13 4.07 1.69
N GLU A 80 -10.35 4.69 2.59
CA GLU A 80 -10.21 6.14 2.72
C GLU A 80 -8.81 6.62 2.34
N PHE A 81 -8.74 7.82 1.77
CA PHE A 81 -7.49 8.46 1.42
C PHE A 81 -6.76 8.98 2.68
N SER A 82 -5.44 8.83 2.73
CA SER A 82 -4.59 9.36 3.81
C SER A 82 -3.52 10.30 3.28
N TRP A 83 -3.48 11.53 3.78
CA TRP A 83 -2.41 12.50 3.50
C TRP A 83 -1.24 12.30 4.47
N GLY A 84 -0.43 11.25 4.26
CA GLY A 84 0.64 10.87 5.20
C GLY A 84 0.16 10.61 6.63
N ALA A 85 1.11 10.33 7.54
CA ALA A 85 0.85 9.95 8.95
C ALA A 85 -0.17 8.80 9.10
N THR A 86 -0.24 7.92 8.10
CA THR A 86 -1.21 6.82 8.03
C THR A 86 -1.00 5.87 9.21
N GLU A 87 0.24 5.72 9.69
CA GLU A 87 0.55 4.93 10.88
C GLU A 87 -0.12 5.46 12.15
N ALA A 88 -0.22 6.79 12.31
CA ALA A 88 -0.87 7.39 13.48
C ALA A 88 -2.39 7.15 13.49
N LYS A 89 -3.03 7.08 12.31
CA LYS A 89 -4.48 6.85 12.19
C LYS A 89 -4.89 5.47 12.67
N VAL A 90 -4.11 4.45 12.31
CA VAL A 90 -4.44 3.08 12.71
C VAL A 90 -4.16 2.84 14.20
N ILE A 91 -3.10 3.46 14.75
CA ILE A 91 -2.81 3.42 16.19
C ILE A 91 -3.88 4.16 17.01
N SER A 92 -4.46 5.23 16.48
CA SER A 92 -5.58 5.95 17.13
C SER A 92 -6.95 5.31 16.90
N GLY A 93 -7.03 4.18 16.19
CA GLY A 93 -8.27 3.46 15.92
C GLY A 93 -9.21 4.14 14.91
N LEU A 94 -8.72 5.10 14.13
CA LEU A 94 -9.51 5.77 13.08
C LEU A 94 -9.78 4.85 11.88
N CYS A 95 -8.92 3.85 11.67
CA CYS A 95 -9.04 2.76 10.71
C CYS A 95 -8.52 1.45 11.33
N ASP A 96 -8.87 0.31 10.72
CA ASP A 96 -8.48 -1.02 11.20
C ASP A 96 -7.14 -1.50 10.62
N ALA A 97 -6.78 -1.00 9.43
CA ALA A 97 -5.56 -1.36 8.73
C ALA A 97 -5.10 -0.24 7.78
N ILE A 98 -3.84 -0.33 7.35
CA ILE A 98 -3.26 0.61 6.39
C ILE A 98 -2.64 -0.14 5.23
N VAL A 99 -2.67 0.48 4.04
CA VAL A 99 -1.87 0.06 2.89
C VAL A 99 -0.85 1.14 2.61
N GLU A 100 0.43 0.82 2.79
CA GLU A 100 1.52 1.79 2.75
C GLU A 100 2.78 1.21 2.14
N VAL A 101 3.59 2.07 1.51
CA VAL A 101 4.87 1.71 0.92
C VAL A 101 5.95 1.52 1.99
N THR A 102 6.78 0.49 1.82
CA THR A 102 7.95 0.26 2.65
C THR A 102 9.04 -0.47 1.88
N GLU A 103 10.30 -0.23 2.25
CA GLU A 103 11.43 -1.01 1.74
C GLU A 103 11.75 -2.17 2.70
N THR A 104 12.08 -1.84 3.96
CA THR A 104 12.53 -2.80 4.99
C THR A 104 11.47 -3.14 6.04
N GLY A 105 10.39 -2.35 6.12
CA GLY A 105 9.41 -2.41 7.21
C GLY A 105 9.92 -1.86 8.55
N ALA A 106 11.11 -1.24 8.62
CA ALA A 106 11.67 -0.73 9.87
C ALA A 106 10.79 0.37 10.50
N THR A 107 10.33 1.33 9.70
CA THR A 107 9.44 2.42 10.16
C THR A 107 8.12 1.91 10.70
N MET A 108 7.51 0.92 10.05
CA MET A 108 6.26 0.30 10.53
C MET A 108 6.45 -0.35 11.91
N ARG A 109 7.51 -1.13 12.08
CA ARG A 109 7.82 -1.77 13.37
C ARG A 109 8.09 -0.73 14.46
N ALA A 110 8.81 0.34 14.14
CA ALA A 110 9.08 1.43 15.08
C ALA A 110 7.79 2.15 15.55
N ASN A 111 6.76 2.17 14.70
CA ASN A 111 5.44 2.72 15.00
C ASN A 111 4.44 1.67 15.55
N GLY A 112 4.91 0.50 15.99
CA GLY A 112 4.05 -0.51 16.61
C GLY A 112 3.14 -1.26 15.64
N LEU A 113 3.50 -1.29 14.35
CA LEU A 113 2.76 -2.01 13.31
C LEU A 113 3.45 -3.31 12.92
N ARG A 114 2.66 -4.26 12.42
CA ARG A 114 3.15 -5.46 11.74
C ARG A 114 2.56 -5.58 10.35
N ILE A 115 3.38 -6.11 9.44
CA ILE A 115 2.98 -6.42 8.08
C ILE A 115 2.18 -7.73 8.09
N VAL A 116 1.02 -7.71 7.44
CA VAL A 116 0.16 -8.88 7.21
C VAL A 116 0.49 -9.50 5.85
N GLN A 117 0.62 -8.69 4.81
CA GLN A 117 0.77 -9.17 3.44
C GLN A 117 1.48 -8.14 2.55
N ASP A 118 2.34 -8.62 1.65
CA ASP A 118 2.86 -7.83 0.53
C ASP A 118 1.81 -7.81 -0.60
N LEU A 119 1.45 -6.63 -1.08
CA LEU A 119 0.40 -6.45 -2.10
C LEU A 119 1.00 -6.25 -3.50
N MET A 120 2.11 -5.51 -3.57
CA MET A 120 2.77 -5.16 -4.82
C MET A 120 4.22 -4.77 -4.57
N GLN A 121 5.10 -5.15 -5.49
CA GLN A 121 6.42 -4.53 -5.63
C GLN A 121 6.33 -3.36 -6.61
N SER A 122 6.93 -2.23 -6.25
CA SER A 122 6.97 -1.02 -7.06
C SER A 122 8.42 -0.63 -7.32
N ASN A 123 8.68 -0.29 -8.58
CA ASN A 123 9.92 0.30 -9.07
C ASN A 123 9.53 1.39 -10.09
N THR A 124 10.50 2.25 -10.38
CA THR A 124 10.40 3.20 -11.51
C THR A 124 10.73 2.47 -12.81
#